data_AF-A0A8J9S245-F1
#
_entry.id   AF-A0A8J9S245-F1
#
_cell.length_a   1.000
_cell.length_b   1.000
_cell.length_c   1.000
_cell.angle_alpha   90.00
_cell.angle_beta   90.00
_cell.angle_gamma   90.00
#
_symmetry.space_group_name_H-M   'P 1'
#
loop_
_entity.id
_entity.type
_entity.pdbx_description
1 polymer ?
#
loop_
_entity_poly.entity_id
_entity_poly.type
_entity_poly.pdbx_seq_one_letter_code
_entity_poly.pdbx_strand_id
1 'polypeptide(L)'
;MLASPFFSLTVVLTQLNYKTFFSMLTPIRFFVTICLIALIVPQTNTENALLRAFNSSNLFKNYGEAKTFLRSITWLSIFLYIVLTYLATIT
;
A
#
# COMPACT_ATOMS: atom_id res chain seq x y z
N MET A 1 0.61 -41.10 24.40
CA MET A 1 0.18 -40.54 23.10
C MET A 1 1.32 -39.68 22.59
N LEU A 2 2.28 -40.28 21.86
CA LEU A 2 3.45 -39.58 21.34
C LEU A 2 3.05 -38.89 20.03
N ALA A 3 3.05 -37.56 19.99
CA ALA A 3 2.97 -36.85 18.72
C ALA A 3 4.14 -37.32 17.85
N SER A 4 3.85 -37.86 16.66
CA SER A 4 4.89 -38.36 15.76
C SER A 4 5.83 -37.21 15.35
N PRO A 5 7.13 -37.47 15.16
CA PRO A 5 8.11 -36.42 14.80
C PRO A 5 7.75 -35.67 13.51
N PHE A 6 6.96 -36.29 12.63
CA PHE A 6 6.41 -35.68 11.42
C PHE A 6 5.43 -34.54 11.69
N PHE A 7 4.64 -34.59 12.78
CA PHE A 7 3.72 -33.52 13.16
C PHE A 7 4.47 -32.26 13.64
N SER A 8 5.62 -32.44 14.29
CA SER A 8 6.46 -31.32 14.73
C SER A 8 7.11 -30.59 13.53
N LEU A 9 7.59 -31.35 12.54
CA LEU A 9 8.25 -30.77 11.36
C LEU A 9 7.28 -29.98 10.48
N THR A 10 6.06 -30.49 10.25
CA THR A 10 5.06 -29.76 9.45
C THR A 10 4.65 -28.45 10.10
N VAL A 11 4.46 -28.44 11.42
CA VAL A 11 4.17 -27.21 12.18
C VAL A 11 5.30 -26.21 12.05
N VAL A 12 6.57 -26.63 12.19
CA VAL A 12 7.74 -25.74 12.03
C VAL A 12 7.80 -25.13 10.63
N LEU A 13 7.57 -25.92 9.58
CA LEU A 13 7.58 -25.42 8.20
C LEU A 13 6.45 -24.42 7.94
N THR A 14 5.26 -24.66 8.50
CA THR A 14 4.13 -23.71 8.40
C THR A 14 4.45 -22.39 9.10
N GLN A 15 5.06 -22.43 10.30
CA GLN A 15 5.46 -21.23 11.03
C GLN A 15 6.56 -20.44 10.31
N LEU A 16 7.51 -21.14 9.68
CA LEU A 16 8.58 -20.51 8.92
C LEU A 16 8.02 -19.80 7.68
N ASN A 17 7.11 -20.44 6.95
CA ASN A 17 6.48 -19.87 5.76
C ASN A 17 5.61 -18.65 6.11
N TYR A 18 4.87 -18.73 7.22
CA TYR A 18 4.13 -17.60 7.77
C TYR A 18 5.06 -16.41 8.07
N LYS A 19 6.13 -16.63 8.84
CA LYS A 19 7.09 -15.57 9.19
C LYS A 19 7.72 -14.93 7.95
N THR A 20 8.08 -15.73 6.94
CA THR A 20 8.62 -15.22 5.68
C THR A 20 7.60 -14.38 4.92
N PHE A 21 6.33 -14.80 4.86
CA PHE A 21 5.26 -14.03 4.22
C PHE A 21 5.07 -12.65 4.86
N PHE A 22 5.00 -12.56 6.19
CA PHE A 22 4.84 -11.27 6.88
C PHE A 22 6.10 -10.39 6.78
N SER A 23 7.29 -10.99 6.71
CA SER A 23 8.53 -10.25 6.44
C SER A 23 8.48 -9.52 5.09
N MET A 24 7.84 -10.08 4.07
CA MET A 24 7.66 -9.43 2.76
C MET A 24 6.74 -8.21 2.80
N LEU A 25 5.86 -8.07 3.80
CA LEU A 25 4.96 -6.91 3.91
C LEU A 25 5.68 -5.62 4.28
N THR A 26 6.82 -5.71 4.97
CA THR A 26 7.60 -4.54 5.44
C THR A 26 8.18 -3.70 4.30
N PRO A 27 8.90 -4.26 3.30
CA PRO A 27 9.38 -3.48 2.16
C PRO A 27 8.23 -2.94 1.29
N ILE A 28 7.14 -3.71 1.15
CA ILE A 28 5.93 -3.25 0.43
C ILE A 28 5.33 -2.04 1.16
N ARG A 29 5.25 -2.07 2.50
CA ARG A 29 4.77 -0.95 3.32
C ARG A 29 5.62 0.29 3.13
N PHE A 30 6.94 0.13 3.13
CA PHE A 30 7.87 1.24 2.89
C PHE A 30 7.63 1.87 1.51
N PHE A 31 7.52 1.06 0.45
CA PHE A 31 7.25 1.55 -0.89
C PHE A 31 5.90 2.29 -1.00
N VAL A 32 4.83 1.70 -0.47
CA VAL A 32 3.49 2.33 -0.44
C VAL A 32 3.53 3.66 0.32
N THR A 33 4.30 3.75 1.41
CA THR A 33 4.47 4.99 2.18
C THR A 33 5.11 6.09 1.34
N ILE A 34 6.18 5.78 0.61
CA ILE A 34 6.84 6.73 -0.29
C ILE A 34 5.88 7.22 -1.37
N CYS A 35 5.16 6.30 -2.03
CA CYS A 35 4.17 6.66 -3.03
C CYS A 35 3.07 7.55 -2.45
N LEU A 36 2.60 7.26 -1.23
CA LEU A 36 1.57 8.05 -0.56
C LEU A 36 2.06 9.47 -0.25
N ILE A 37 3.29 9.61 0.23
CA ILE A 37 3.92 10.92 0.47
C ILE A 37 4.04 11.70 -0.84
N ALA A 38 4.58 11.07 -1.89
CA ALA A 38 4.69 11.70 -3.20
C ALA A 38 3.34 12.11 -3.80
N LEU A 39 2.27 11.40 -3.44
CA LEU A 39 0.92 11.71 -3.85
C LEU A 39 0.32 12.87 -3.04
N ILE A 40 0.46 12.87 -1.71
CA ILE A 40 -0.20 13.84 -0.82
C ILE A 40 0.55 15.18 -0.76
N VAL A 41 1.87 15.18 -0.65
CA VAL A 41 2.69 16.39 -0.49
C VAL A 41 2.42 17.49 -1.53
N PRO A 42 2.32 17.20 -2.85
CA PRO A 42 2.05 18.23 -3.85
C PRO A 42 0.58 18.67 -3.93
N GLN A 43 -0.31 18.12 -3.10
CA GLN A 43 -1.73 18.47 -3.07
C GLN A 43 -2.03 19.41 -1.89
N THR A 44 -2.18 20.71 -2.16
CA THR A 44 -2.60 21.71 -1.16
C THR A 44 -3.95 22.32 -1.53
N ASN A 45 -4.57 23.05 -0.58
CA ASN A 45 -5.87 23.71 -0.80
C ASN A 45 -5.81 24.83 -1.84
N THR A 46 -4.66 25.50 -1.95
CA THR A 46 -4.45 26.63 -2.86
C THR A 46 -3.89 26.18 -4.20
N GLU A 47 -2.93 25.24 -4.19
CA GLU A 47 -2.34 24.68 -5.41
C GLU A 47 -2.21 23.16 -5.36
N ASN A 48 -2.59 22.50 -6.45
CA ASN A 48 -2.37 21.07 -6.63
C ASN A 48 -1.47 20.85 -7.85
N ALA A 49 -0.18 20.66 -7.59
CA ALA A 49 0.83 20.56 -8.64
C ALA A 49 0.64 19.31 -9.51
N LEU A 50 0.15 18.21 -8.92
CA LEU A 50 -0.17 16.99 -9.67
C LEU A 50 -1.35 17.20 -10.61
N LEU A 51 -2.38 17.89 -10.13
CA LEU A 51 -3.55 18.20 -10.95
C LEU A 51 -3.20 19.14 -12.11
N ARG A 52 -2.31 20.10 -11.87
CA ARG A 52 -1.75 20.96 -12.94
C ARG A 52 -0.96 20.15 -13.96
N ALA A 53 -0.11 19.24 -13.50
CA ALA A 53 0.65 18.33 -14.36
C ALA A 53 -0.27 17.43 -15.20
N PHE A 54 -1.30 16.84 -14.58
CA PHE A 54 -2.31 16.02 -15.27
C PHE A 54 -3.16 16.80 -16.28
N ASN A 55 -3.46 18.07 -15.98
CA ASN A 55 -4.15 18.93 -16.92
C ASN A 55 -3.25 19.29 -18.11
N SER A 56 -1.94 19.48 -17.88
CA SER A 56 -0.98 19.77 -18.97
C SER A 56 -0.59 18.55 -19.81
N SER A 57 -0.78 17.33 -19.30
CA SER A 57 -0.38 16.10 -19.99
C SER A 57 -1.41 15.56 -20.99
N ASN A 58 -2.58 16.21 -21.12
CA ASN A 58 -3.70 15.77 -21.96
C ASN A 58 -4.15 14.31 -21.70
N LEU A 59 -3.85 13.75 -20.52
CA LEU A 59 -4.26 12.39 -20.13
C LEU A 59 -5.74 12.30 -19.76
N PHE A 60 -6.36 13.42 -19.40
CA PHE A 60 -7.76 13.51 -18.98
C PHE A 60 -8.49 14.50 -19.88
N LYS A 61 -9.80 14.27 -20.11
CA LYS A 61 -10.59 15.13 -21.01
C LYS A 61 -10.80 16.52 -20.44
N ASN A 62 -10.87 16.63 -19.12
CA ASN A 62 -11.00 17.91 -18.43
C ASN A 62 -10.40 17.85 -17.02
N TYR A 63 -10.24 19.04 -16.44
CA TYR A 63 -9.75 19.23 -15.09
C TYR A 63 -10.58 18.48 -14.02
N GLY A 64 -11.90 18.38 -14.22
CA GLY A 64 -12.80 17.69 -13.29
C GLY A 64 -12.55 16.17 -13.23
N GLU A 65 -12.27 15.55 -14.37
CA GLU A 65 -11.91 14.14 -14.49
C GLU A 65 -10.56 13.85 -13.83
N ALA A 66 -9.55 14.68 -14.12
CA ALA A 66 -8.24 14.59 -13.49
C ALA A 66 -8.33 14.75 -11.96
N LYS A 67 -9.16 15.68 -11.47
CA LYS A 67 -9.40 15.89 -10.05
C LYS A 67 -10.08 14.69 -9.39
N THR A 68 -11.08 14.12 -10.06
CA THR A 68 -11.80 12.93 -9.58
C THR A 68 -10.87 11.73 -9.52
N PHE A 69 -10.06 11.50 -10.56
CA PHE A 69 -9.07 10.43 -10.59
C PHE A 69 -8.03 10.60 -9.48
N LEU A 70 -7.43 11.79 -9.34
CA LEU A 70 -6.43 12.07 -8.32
C LEU A 70 -7.00 11.88 -6.90
N ARG A 71 -8.25 12.27 -6.67
CA ARG A 71 -8.96 12.01 -5.41
C ARG A 71 -9.15 10.52 -5.17
N SER A 72 -9.63 9.78 -6.17
CA SER A 72 -9.86 8.33 -6.05
C SER A 72 -8.57 7.56 -5.77
N ILE A 73 -7.49 7.85 -6.49
CA ILE A 73 -6.20 7.18 -6.26
C ILE A 73 -5.59 7.56 -4.91
N THR A 74 -5.76 8.82 -4.46
CA THR A 74 -5.31 9.24 -3.12
C THR A 74 -6.04 8.47 -2.02
N TRP A 75 -7.37 8.39 -2.08
CA TRP A 75 -8.14 7.63 -1.10
C TRP A 75 -7.83 6.12 -1.14
N LEU A 76 -7.64 5.56 -2.34
CA LEU A 76 -7.22 4.17 -2.50
C LEU A 76 -5.83 3.94 -1.87
N SER A 77 -4.87 4.83 -2.09
CA SER A 77 -3.52 4.73 -1.50
C SER A 77 -3.54 4.87 0.01
N ILE A 78 -4.36 5.77 0.58
CA ILE A 78 -4.55 5.88 2.04
C ILE A 78 -5.12 4.58 2.60
N PHE A 79 -6.18 4.05 1.96
CA PHE A 79 -6.81 2.81 2.38
C PHE A 79 -5.80 1.64 2.35
N LEU A 80 -5.05 1.49 1.25
CA LEU A 80 -4.01 0.46 1.12
C LEU A 80 -2.92 0.60 2.18
N TYR A 81 -2.47 1.82 2.48
CA TYR A 81 -1.49 2.07 3.54
C TYR A 81 -1.99 1.61 4.91
N ILE A 82 -3.25 1.92 5.25
CA ILE A 82 -3.85 1.52 6.53
C ILE A 82 -3.96 0.00 6.62
N VAL A 83 -4.51 -0.66 5.59
CA VAL A 83 -4.66 -2.13 5.56
C VAL A 83 -3.30 -2.81 5.69
N LEU A 84 -2.32 -2.35 4.91
CA LEU A 84 -0.98 -2.93 4.92
C LEU A 84 -0.25 -2.72 6.25
N THR A 85 -0.43 -1.55 6.87
CA THR A 85 0.12 -1.27 8.20
C THR A 85 -0.52 -2.15 9.26
N TYR A 86 -1.85 -2.30 9.22
CA TYR A 86 -2.58 -3.17 10.14
C TYR A 86 -2.11 -4.62 10.03
N LEU A 87 -2.03 -5.16 8.81
CA LEU A 87 -1.56 -6.53 8.58
C LEU A 87 -0.11 -6.75 9.00
N ALA A 88 0.76 -5.76 8.78
CA ALA A 88 2.17 -5.85 9.17
C ALA A 88 2.42 -5.69 10.68
N THR A 89 1.45 -5.18 11.44
CA THR A 89 1.58 -4.96 12.90
C THR A 89 0.99 -6.09 13.74
N ILE A 90 0.02 -6.85 13.21
CA ILE A 90 -0.66 -7.94 13.94
C ILE A 90 0.21 -9.20 14.09
N THR A 91 1.27 -9.29 13.30
CA THR A 91 2.26 -10.37 13.27
C THR A 91 3.61 -9.96 13.78
#